data_AF-A0AAW9SD01-F1
#
_entry.id   AF-A0AAW9SD01-F1
#
_cell.length_a   1.000
_cell.length_b   1.000
_cell.length_c   1.000
_cell.angle_alpha   90.00
_cell.angle_beta   90.00
_cell.angle_gamma   90.00
#
_symmetry.space_group_name_H-M   'P 1'
#
loop_
_entity.id
_entity.type
_entity.pdbx_description
1 polymer ?
#
loop_
_entity_poly.entity_id
_entity_poly.type
_entity_poly.pdbx_seq_one_letter_code
_entity_poly.pdbx_strand_id
1 'polypeptide(L)'
;MNPAKFTKSLLCSLLLIFALSSCSKKDPDPVKNEITVDNQTYSLLDGYIIDYGAYDMHYNFDFYIGDSDYDEDKEDFVDPSMIIYIELFSPGTTEFKAGTYEFIASSNSSVDREGKHFFEFGVFATKGESELYVEGGTVKITKVTSEHYFEIHYDLILENGKILKGDYRGELTYFK
;
A
#
# COMPACT_ATOMS: atom_id res chain seq x y z
N MET A 1 9.67 -80.33 38.24
CA MET A 1 9.09 -79.43 39.27
C MET A 1 8.78 -78.09 38.63
N ASN A 2 7.51 -77.71 38.63
CA ASN A 2 6.96 -76.36 38.47
C ASN A 2 7.29 -75.52 39.74
N PRO A 3 6.92 -74.23 39.90
CA PRO A 3 6.88 -73.06 39.00
C PRO A 3 7.43 -71.75 39.67
N ALA A 4 7.25 -70.63 38.97
CA ALA A 4 7.03 -69.26 39.48
C ALA A 4 8.28 -68.43 39.85
N LYS A 5 8.35 -67.13 39.58
CA LYS A 5 7.33 -66.11 39.86
C LYS A 5 7.37 -64.91 38.90
N PHE A 6 6.15 -64.47 38.57
CA PHE A 6 5.78 -63.12 38.17
C PHE A 6 6.10 -62.10 39.27
N THR A 7 6.63 -60.94 38.90
CA THR A 7 6.30 -59.67 39.57
C THR A 7 6.29 -58.53 38.56
N LYS A 8 5.12 -57.89 38.46
CA LYS A 8 4.85 -56.68 37.70
C LYS A 8 5.59 -55.50 38.34
N SER A 9 6.23 -54.66 37.53
CA SER A 9 6.46 -53.26 37.90
C SER A 9 6.09 -52.39 36.71
N LEU A 10 4.93 -51.76 36.84
CA LEU A 10 4.43 -50.70 35.98
C LEU A 10 5.14 -49.42 36.45
N LEU A 11 6.01 -48.83 35.62
CA LEU A 11 6.50 -47.48 35.89
C LEU A 11 6.48 -46.63 34.62
N CYS A 12 5.87 -45.47 34.84
CA CYS A 12 5.41 -44.45 33.91
C CYS A 12 6.40 -44.01 32.84
N SER A 13 5.81 -43.77 31.67
CA SER A 13 6.19 -42.84 30.63
C SER A 13 6.92 -41.57 31.09
N LEU A 14 7.73 -41.06 30.16
CA LEU A 14 7.86 -39.66 29.74
C LEU A 14 9.30 -39.13 29.87
N LEU A 15 10.00 -39.06 28.73
CA LEU A 15 11.09 -38.10 28.56
C LEU A 15 11.28 -37.77 27.06
N LEU A 16 10.57 -36.69 26.72
CA LEU A 16 10.77 -35.67 25.71
C LEU A 16 11.68 -35.98 24.50
N ILE A 17 11.02 -36.25 23.37
CA ILE A 17 11.55 -35.90 22.05
C ILE A 17 11.25 -34.41 21.87
N PHE A 18 12.22 -33.54 22.17
CA PHE A 18 12.19 -32.15 21.70
C PHE A 18 12.40 -32.16 20.18
N ALA A 19 11.30 -32.32 19.44
CA ALA A 19 11.25 -31.89 18.06
C ALA A 19 11.42 -30.36 18.07
N LEU A 20 12.63 -29.90 17.73
CA LEU A 20 12.89 -28.52 17.40
C LEU A 20 12.12 -28.21 16.11
N SER A 21 10.83 -27.89 16.26
CA SER A 21 10.05 -27.18 15.24
C SER A 21 10.61 -25.76 15.17
N SER A 22 11.80 -25.62 14.57
CA SER A 22 12.29 -24.34 14.08
C SER A 22 11.42 -23.99 12.88
N CYS A 23 10.25 -23.41 13.15
CA CYS A 23 9.59 -22.55 12.19
C CYS A 23 10.59 -21.45 11.84
N SER A 24 11.35 -21.62 10.77
CA SER A 24 11.90 -20.50 10.04
C SER A 24 10.71 -19.68 9.61
N LYS A 25 10.35 -18.65 10.39
CA LYS A 25 9.58 -17.54 9.88
C LYS A 25 10.43 -17.03 8.73
N LYS A 26 10.04 -17.36 7.49
CA LYS A 26 10.61 -16.69 6.34
C LYS A 26 10.27 -15.23 6.57
N ASP A 27 11.30 -14.39 6.72
CA ASP A 27 11.09 -12.97 6.69
C ASP A 27 10.28 -12.67 5.41
N PRO A 28 9.24 -11.83 5.50
CA PRO A 28 8.49 -11.47 4.31
C PRO A 28 9.48 -10.93 3.27
N ASP A 29 9.29 -11.33 2.02
CA ASP A 29 10.09 -10.81 0.92
C ASP A 29 10.04 -9.26 0.98
N PRO A 30 11.17 -8.57 0.73
CA PRO A 30 11.18 -7.12 0.77
C PRO A 30 10.12 -6.58 -0.20
N VAL A 31 9.30 -5.64 0.28
CA VAL A 31 8.36 -4.89 -0.56
C VAL A 31 9.16 -4.27 -1.70
N LYS A 32 8.74 -4.54 -2.93
CA LYS A 32 9.35 -3.96 -4.11
C LYS A 32 8.58 -2.69 -4.46
N ASN A 33 9.31 -1.59 -4.62
CA ASN A 33 8.73 -0.35 -5.13
C ASN A 33 8.49 -0.53 -6.64
N GLU A 34 7.36 -1.12 -6.98
CA GLU A 34 6.99 -1.43 -8.36
C GLU A 34 5.48 -1.42 -8.55
N ILE A 35 5.04 -1.03 -9.74
CA ILE A 35 3.67 -1.20 -10.20
C ILE A 35 3.65 -2.09 -11.45
N THR A 36 2.53 -2.76 -11.68
CA THR A 36 2.29 -3.56 -12.86
C THR A 36 0.97 -3.17 -13.50
N VAL A 37 1.00 -2.88 -14.80
CA VAL A 37 -0.16 -2.62 -15.67
C VAL A 37 0.04 -3.42 -16.94
N ASP A 38 -0.94 -4.24 -17.33
CA ASP A 38 -0.88 -5.04 -18.58
C ASP A 38 0.35 -5.96 -18.71
N ASN A 39 0.79 -6.56 -17.58
CA ASN A 39 2.02 -7.34 -17.47
C ASN A 39 3.33 -6.55 -17.72
N GLN A 40 3.27 -5.23 -17.87
CA GLN A 40 4.43 -4.36 -17.84
C GLN A 40 4.66 -3.89 -16.41
N THR A 41 5.87 -4.08 -15.91
CA THR A 41 6.28 -3.66 -14.57
C THR A 41 7.17 -2.42 -14.66
N TYR A 42 6.89 -1.44 -13.81
CA TYR A 42 7.66 -0.21 -13.66
C TYR A 42 8.20 -0.14 -12.24
N SER A 43 9.48 0.15 -12.09
CA SER A 43 10.06 0.46 -10.77
C SER A 43 9.65 1.87 -10.37
N LEU A 44 9.22 2.04 -9.13
CA LEU A 44 8.95 3.35 -8.54
C LEU A 44 10.20 3.82 -7.80
N LEU A 45 10.65 5.02 -8.11
CA LEU A 45 11.88 5.58 -7.57
C LEU A 45 11.58 6.60 -6.49
N ASP A 46 10.80 7.61 -6.83
CA ASP A 46 10.59 8.78 -6.00
C ASP A 46 9.16 9.30 -6.11
N GLY A 47 8.80 10.22 -5.22
CA GLY A 47 7.51 10.89 -5.26
C GLY A 47 7.42 12.09 -4.33
N TYR A 48 6.33 12.82 -4.47
CA TYR A 48 6.03 13.97 -3.63
C TYR A 48 4.56 13.99 -3.23
N ILE A 49 4.29 14.74 -2.15
CA ILE A 49 2.93 15.00 -1.67
C ILE A 49 2.66 16.50 -1.59
N ILE A 50 1.42 16.88 -1.89
CA ILE A 50 0.89 18.22 -1.64
C ILE A 50 -0.14 18.14 -0.52
N ASP A 51 0.11 18.87 0.56
CA ASP A 51 -0.75 19.00 1.73
C ASP A 51 -1.77 20.13 1.57
N TYR A 52 -2.95 19.79 1.04
CA TYR A 52 -4.08 20.71 0.97
C TYR A 52 -4.77 20.96 2.32
N GLY A 53 -4.42 20.19 3.35
CA GLY A 53 -4.94 20.34 4.69
C GLY A 53 -6.40 19.91 4.82
N ALA A 54 -7.13 20.62 5.68
CA ALA A 54 -8.53 20.32 5.94
C ALA A 54 -9.44 20.80 4.79
N TYR A 55 -10.22 19.87 4.24
CA TYR A 55 -11.29 20.14 3.30
C TYR A 55 -12.59 19.47 3.78
N ASP A 56 -13.59 20.30 4.10
CA ASP A 56 -14.84 19.85 4.74
C ASP A 56 -14.58 19.02 6.02
N MET A 57 -15.01 17.75 6.06
CA MET A 57 -14.79 16.84 7.20
C MET A 57 -13.56 15.93 7.04
N HIS A 58 -12.69 16.23 6.08
CA HIS A 58 -11.55 15.39 5.70
C HIS A 58 -10.23 16.17 5.67
N TYR A 59 -9.13 15.42 5.67
CA TYR A 59 -7.77 15.90 5.46
C TYR A 59 -7.30 15.36 4.12
N ASN A 60 -6.85 16.24 3.23
CA ASN A 60 -6.60 15.96 1.83
C ASN A 60 -5.11 16.04 1.49
N PHE A 61 -4.60 15.00 0.85
CA PHE A 61 -3.26 14.92 0.28
C PHE A 61 -3.34 14.48 -1.17
N ASP A 62 -2.54 15.13 -2.01
CA ASP A 62 -2.24 14.67 -3.36
C ASP A 62 -0.93 13.90 -3.35
N PHE A 63 -0.91 12.73 -3.97
CA PHE A 63 0.25 11.89 -4.10
C PHE A 63 0.68 11.80 -5.55
N TYR A 64 1.97 12.03 -5.81
CA TYR A 64 2.60 11.84 -7.11
C TYR A 64 3.78 10.90 -6.94
N ILE A 65 3.80 9.79 -7.68
CA ILE A 65 4.89 8.80 -7.62
C ILE A 65 5.30 8.42 -9.03
N GLY A 66 6.61 8.47 -9.29
CA GLY A 66 7.21 8.27 -10.59
C GLY A 66 8.31 7.20 -10.60
N ASP A 67 8.80 6.90 -11.80
CA ASP A 67 9.95 6.02 -12.03
C ASP A 67 11.27 6.77 -12.22
N SER A 68 11.27 8.08 -11.95
CA SER A 68 12.46 8.93 -11.98
C SER A 68 12.57 9.79 -10.71
N ASP A 69 13.72 10.43 -10.54
CA ASP A 69 13.98 11.34 -9.42
C ASP A 69 13.10 12.59 -9.53
N TYR A 70 12.62 13.09 -8.41
CA TYR A 70 11.99 14.40 -8.33
C TYR A 70 13.06 15.51 -8.23
N ASP A 71 12.94 16.53 -9.08
CA ASP A 71 13.83 17.70 -9.07
C ASP A 71 13.14 18.86 -8.35
N GLU A 72 13.54 19.11 -7.10
CA GLU A 72 12.99 20.19 -6.27
C GLU A 72 13.18 21.59 -6.89
N ASP A 73 14.24 21.82 -7.67
CA ASP A 73 14.49 23.13 -8.30
C ASP A 73 13.52 23.39 -9.47
N LYS A 74 13.02 22.31 -10.10
CA LYS A 74 12.06 22.38 -11.22
C LYS A 74 10.62 22.12 -10.79
N GLU A 75 10.42 21.64 -9.57
CA GLU A 75 9.13 21.15 -9.06
C GLU A 75 8.51 20.08 -9.97
N ASP A 76 9.33 19.18 -10.53
CA ASP A 76 8.89 18.17 -11.50
C ASP A 76 9.82 16.94 -11.50
N PHE A 77 9.34 15.82 -12.04
CA PHE A 77 10.12 14.61 -12.26
C PHE A 77 11.12 14.77 -13.40
N VAL A 78 12.32 14.18 -13.25
CA VAL A 78 13.36 14.20 -14.30
C VAL A 78 13.06 13.16 -15.37
N ASP A 79 12.46 13.58 -16.49
CA ASP A 79 12.15 12.73 -17.65
C ASP A 79 11.48 11.37 -17.33
N PRO A 80 10.39 11.36 -16.54
CA PRO A 80 9.73 10.13 -16.13
C PRO A 80 9.21 9.35 -17.34
N SER A 81 9.28 8.02 -17.27
CA SER A 81 8.57 7.16 -18.22
C SER A 81 7.14 6.87 -17.76
N MET A 82 6.86 7.01 -16.46
CA MET A 82 5.52 6.91 -15.89
C MET A 82 5.33 7.81 -14.66
N ILE A 83 4.10 8.25 -14.41
CA ILE A 83 3.65 8.88 -13.16
C ILE A 83 2.29 8.30 -12.75
N ILE A 84 2.10 8.03 -11.45
CA ILE A 84 0.79 7.86 -10.83
C ILE A 84 0.49 9.10 -9.99
N TYR A 85 -0.70 9.64 -10.17
CA TYR A 85 -1.27 10.68 -9.33
C TYR A 85 -2.56 10.17 -8.67
N ILE A 86 -2.74 10.42 -7.37
CA ILE A 86 -3.99 10.13 -6.65
C ILE A 86 -4.26 11.22 -5.60
N GLU A 87 -5.50 11.70 -5.55
CA GLU A 87 -6.01 12.63 -4.53
C GLU A 87 -6.75 11.87 -3.41
N LEU A 88 -6.16 11.81 -2.21
CA LEU A 88 -6.69 11.05 -1.08
C LEU A 88 -7.35 11.95 -0.03
N PHE A 89 -8.51 11.51 0.48
CA PHE A 89 -9.26 12.16 1.55
C PHE A 89 -9.37 11.22 2.76
N SER A 90 -8.70 11.60 3.85
CA SER A 90 -8.73 10.87 5.12
C SER A 90 -9.72 11.52 6.09
N PRO A 91 -10.38 10.76 6.98
CA PRO A 91 -11.44 11.31 7.82
C PRO A 91 -10.90 12.19 8.96
N GLY A 92 -11.58 13.30 9.22
CA GLY A 92 -11.17 14.32 10.19
C GLY A 92 -10.27 15.39 9.58
N THR A 93 -10.04 16.48 10.32
CA THR A 93 -9.45 17.72 9.76
C THR A 93 -8.10 18.11 10.38
N THR A 94 -7.53 17.25 11.22
CA THR A 94 -6.31 17.58 11.99
C THR A 94 -5.03 17.05 11.35
N GLU A 95 -5.06 15.82 10.83
CA GLU A 95 -3.91 15.16 10.23
C GLU A 95 -4.39 14.10 9.24
N PHE A 96 -3.52 13.76 8.28
CA PHE A 96 -3.74 12.64 7.37
C PHE A 96 -3.59 11.30 8.09
N LYS A 97 -4.48 10.35 7.80
CA LYS A 97 -4.56 9.06 8.53
C LYS A 97 -4.29 7.86 7.62
N ALA A 98 -3.57 6.86 8.13
CA ALA A 98 -3.46 5.57 7.47
C ALA A 98 -4.85 4.89 7.35
N GLY A 99 -5.09 4.20 6.23
CA GLY A 99 -6.37 3.55 5.95
C GLY A 99 -6.42 2.92 4.56
N THR A 100 -7.53 2.27 4.25
CA THR A 100 -7.87 1.83 2.89
C THR A 100 -8.85 2.82 2.29
N TYR A 101 -8.40 3.51 1.24
CA TYR A 101 -9.14 4.53 0.52
C TYR A 101 -9.85 3.86 -0.65
N GLU A 102 -11.16 3.97 -0.65
CA GLU A 102 -12.02 3.40 -1.70
C GLU A 102 -12.29 4.45 -2.78
N PHE A 103 -12.32 4.03 -4.04
CA PHE A 103 -12.75 4.92 -5.11
C PHE A 103 -14.23 5.30 -4.94
N ILE A 104 -14.52 6.59 -4.92
CA ILE A 104 -15.87 7.13 -4.94
C ILE A 104 -15.92 8.20 -6.03
N ALA A 105 -16.54 7.88 -7.16
CA ALA A 105 -16.67 8.83 -8.26
C ALA A 105 -17.24 10.19 -7.78
N SER A 106 -16.66 11.29 -8.24
CA SER A 106 -17.07 12.65 -7.90
C SER A 106 -18.54 12.95 -8.26
N SER A 107 -19.04 12.29 -9.31
CA SER A 107 -20.44 12.37 -9.74
C SER A 107 -21.43 11.63 -8.83
N ASN A 108 -20.94 10.80 -7.91
CA ASN A 108 -21.78 9.96 -7.05
C ASN A 108 -22.15 10.65 -5.74
N SER A 109 -23.09 11.59 -5.82
CA SER A 109 -23.63 12.32 -4.66
C SER A 109 -24.47 11.47 -3.70
N SER A 110 -24.76 10.22 -4.04
CA SER A 110 -25.57 9.31 -3.20
C SER A 110 -24.76 8.61 -2.10
N VAL A 111 -23.44 8.64 -2.20
CA VAL A 111 -22.55 8.02 -1.22
C VAL A 111 -22.23 9.03 -0.13
N ASP A 112 -22.65 8.71 1.10
CA ASP A 112 -22.18 9.43 2.29
C ASP A 112 -20.67 9.24 2.42
N ARG A 113 -19.91 10.33 2.48
CA ARG A 113 -18.45 10.34 2.59
C ARG A 113 -17.98 10.58 4.02
N GLU A 114 -18.88 10.94 4.94
CA GLU A 114 -18.52 11.28 6.31
C GLU A 114 -17.79 10.12 7.01
N GLY A 115 -16.62 10.43 7.58
CA GLY A 115 -15.83 9.46 8.34
C GLY A 115 -15.17 8.37 7.49
N LYS A 116 -15.16 8.49 6.16
CA LYS A 116 -14.56 7.50 5.25
C LYS A 116 -13.17 7.91 4.80
N HIS A 117 -12.38 6.91 4.41
CA HIS A 117 -11.19 7.11 3.61
C HIS A 117 -11.61 6.90 2.15
N PHE A 118 -11.40 7.89 1.29
CA PHE A 118 -11.80 7.80 -0.10
C PHE A 118 -10.90 8.60 -1.02
N PHE A 119 -10.98 8.29 -2.30
CA PHE A 119 -10.41 9.11 -3.36
C PHE A 119 -11.42 9.20 -4.50
N GLU A 120 -11.47 10.34 -5.15
CA GLU A 120 -12.42 10.57 -6.26
C GLU A 120 -11.73 10.86 -7.59
N PHE A 121 -10.42 11.10 -7.56
CA PHE A 121 -9.63 11.40 -8.72
C PHE A 121 -8.25 10.74 -8.65
N GLY A 122 -7.80 10.27 -9.81
CA GLY A 122 -6.56 9.52 -9.96
C GLY A 122 -6.22 9.34 -11.42
N VAL A 123 -4.93 9.40 -11.74
CA VAL A 123 -4.39 9.33 -13.10
C VAL A 123 -3.15 8.44 -13.13
N PHE A 124 -3.06 7.59 -14.14
CA PHE A 124 -1.83 6.91 -14.53
C PHE A 124 -1.41 7.41 -15.91
N ALA A 125 -0.18 7.90 -16.00
CA ALA A 125 0.38 8.44 -17.24
C ALA A 125 1.68 7.71 -17.60
N THR A 126 1.85 7.42 -18.88
CA THR A 126 3.07 6.85 -19.46
C THR A 126 3.56 7.75 -20.58
N LYS A 127 4.89 7.89 -20.71
CA LYS A 127 5.50 8.78 -21.69
C LYS A 127 5.13 8.37 -23.12
N GLY A 128 4.50 9.29 -23.84
CA GLY A 128 4.11 9.10 -25.23
C GLY A 128 2.74 8.41 -25.43
N GLU A 129 2.01 8.13 -24.35
CA GLU A 129 0.64 7.61 -24.40
C GLU A 129 -0.34 8.65 -23.81
N SER A 130 -1.64 8.38 -23.95
CA SER A 130 -2.67 9.16 -23.28
C SER A 130 -2.76 8.79 -21.80
N GLU A 131 -3.06 9.78 -20.97
CA GLU A 131 -3.40 9.56 -19.56
C GLU A 131 -4.59 8.61 -19.43
N LEU A 132 -4.56 7.78 -18.39
CA LEU A 132 -5.63 6.86 -18.02
C LEU A 132 -6.16 7.23 -16.65
N TYR A 133 -7.45 7.58 -16.60
CA TYR A 133 -8.12 7.87 -15.33
C TYR A 133 -8.41 6.59 -14.54
N VAL A 134 -8.44 6.72 -13.22
CA VAL A 134 -8.87 5.65 -12.31
C VAL A 134 -10.40 5.67 -12.19
N GLU A 135 -11.04 4.53 -12.42
CA GLU A 135 -12.50 4.35 -12.33
C GLU A 135 -12.93 3.38 -11.22
N GLY A 136 -11.99 2.83 -10.46
CA GLY A 136 -12.31 1.93 -9.36
C GLY A 136 -11.08 1.43 -8.61
N GLY A 137 -11.36 0.66 -7.55
CA GLY A 137 -10.33 0.00 -6.74
C GLY A 137 -10.00 0.77 -5.46
N THR A 138 -8.83 0.46 -4.91
CA THR A 138 -8.39 0.93 -3.60
C THR A 138 -6.94 1.39 -3.58
N VAL A 139 -6.67 2.38 -2.73
CA VAL A 139 -5.31 2.72 -2.30
C VAL A 139 -5.22 2.47 -0.80
N LYS A 140 -4.28 1.65 -0.35
CA LYS A 140 -4.10 1.34 1.06
C LYS A 140 -2.81 1.97 1.58
N ILE A 141 -2.95 2.88 2.54
CA ILE A 141 -1.87 3.48 3.29
C ILE A 141 -1.74 2.73 4.61
N THR A 142 -0.61 2.07 4.85
CA THR A 142 -0.38 1.27 6.06
C THR A 142 0.56 1.93 7.06
N LYS A 143 1.33 2.92 6.61
CA LYS A 143 2.27 3.67 7.44
C LYS A 143 2.29 5.12 7.01
N VAL A 144 2.31 6.01 8.00
CA VAL A 144 2.54 7.46 7.87
C VAL A 144 3.44 7.83 9.04
N THR A 145 4.57 8.50 8.78
CA THR A 145 5.47 9.02 9.84
C THR A 145 5.57 10.53 9.77
N SER A 146 6.14 11.13 10.81
CA SER A 146 6.46 12.57 10.84
C SER A 146 7.51 13.00 9.81
N GLU A 147 8.24 12.04 9.23
CA GLU A 147 9.25 12.26 8.17
C GLU A 147 8.64 12.03 6.78
N HIS A 148 7.31 12.02 6.66
CA HIS A 148 6.61 11.78 5.40
C HIS A 148 6.99 10.44 4.74
N TYR A 149 7.26 9.43 5.57
CA TYR A 149 7.45 8.06 5.11
C TYR A 149 6.10 7.36 4.97
N PHE A 150 5.83 6.82 3.78
CA PHE A 150 4.59 6.11 3.45
C PHE A 150 4.84 4.66 3.06
N GLU A 151 3.85 3.81 3.34
CA GLU A 151 3.72 2.46 2.78
C GLU A 151 2.36 2.39 2.08
N ILE A 152 2.39 2.37 0.76
CA ILE A 152 1.24 2.54 -0.14
C ILE A 152 1.09 1.26 -0.96
N HIS A 153 -0.13 0.73 -1.00
CA HIS A 153 -0.49 -0.38 -1.88
C HIS A 153 -1.60 0.05 -2.83
N TYR A 154 -1.39 -0.16 -4.12
CA TYR A 154 -2.33 0.14 -5.19
C TYR A 154 -3.03 -1.14 -5.64
N ASP A 155 -4.36 -1.08 -5.76
CA ASP A 155 -5.17 -2.07 -6.48
C ASP A 155 -6.28 -1.32 -7.22
N LEU A 156 -5.95 -0.80 -8.40
CA LEU A 156 -6.75 0.17 -9.13
C LEU A 156 -7.28 -0.39 -10.46
N ILE A 157 -8.44 0.11 -10.86
CA ILE A 157 -9.07 -0.15 -12.15
C ILE A 157 -8.99 1.14 -12.97
N LEU A 158 -8.33 1.07 -14.13
CA LEU A 158 -8.21 2.19 -15.06
C LEU A 158 -9.41 2.23 -16.02
N GLU A 159 -9.70 3.39 -16.62
CA GLU A 159 -10.84 3.61 -17.52
C GLU A 159 -10.89 2.71 -18.76
N ASN A 160 -9.73 2.16 -19.16
CA ASN A 160 -9.64 1.18 -20.24
C ASN A 160 -9.87 -0.27 -19.77
N GLY A 161 -10.27 -0.46 -18.51
CA GLY A 161 -10.51 -1.75 -17.86
C GLY A 161 -9.24 -2.48 -17.41
N LYS A 162 -8.05 -1.91 -17.60
CA LYS A 162 -6.80 -2.51 -17.12
C LYS A 162 -6.69 -2.35 -15.60
N ILE A 163 -5.95 -3.28 -15.01
CA ILE A 163 -5.68 -3.31 -13.58
C ILE A 163 -4.26 -2.81 -13.33
N LEU A 164 -4.12 -1.85 -12.42
CA LEU A 164 -2.85 -1.35 -11.90
C LEU A 164 -2.70 -1.86 -10.47
N LYS A 165 -1.65 -2.66 -10.23
CA LYS A 165 -1.30 -3.14 -8.88
C LYS A 165 0.13 -2.81 -8.56
N GLY A 166 0.43 -2.47 -7.32
CA GLY A 166 1.81 -2.20 -6.94
C GLY A 166 1.94 -1.76 -5.50
N ASP A 167 3.18 -1.57 -5.10
CA ASP A 167 3.53 -1.12 -3.77
C ASP A 167 4.58 0.00 -3.88
N TYR A 168 4.48 0.98 -3.00
CA TYR A 168 5.52 1.98 -2.79
C TYR A 168 5.82 2.11 -1.30
N ARG A 169 7.11 2.17 -0.98
CA ARG A 169 7.61 2.39 0.37
C ARG A 169 8.79 3.35 0.31
N GLY A 170 8.63 4.54 0.88
CA GLY A 170 9.65 5.58 0.83
C GLY A 170 9.23 6.86 1.54
N GLU A 171 10.21 7.75 1.70
CA GLU A 171 9.99 9.15 2.07
C GLU A 171 9.52 9.89 0.82
N LEU A 172 8.49 10.74 0.97
CA LEU A 172 7.99 11.58 -0.10
C LEU A 172 8.35 13.04 0.18
N THR A 173 8.79 13.75 -0.86
CA THR A 173 9.03 15.20 -0.76
C THR A 173 7.73 15.91 -0.42
N TYR A 174 7.76 16.80 0.57
CA TYR A 174 6.55 17.38 1.16
C TYR A 174 6.36 18.86 0.77
N PHE A 175 5.20 19.17 0.20
CA PHE A 175 4.75 20.50 -0.14
C PHE A 175 3.46 20.86 0.60
N LYS A 176 3.25 22.15 0.86
CA LYS A 176 2.08 22.68 1.56
C LYS A 176 1.57 23.94 0.86
#